data_AF-A0A4Y2DUK1-F1
#
_entry.id   AF-A0A4Y2DUK1-F1
#
_cell.length_a   1.000
_cell.length_b   1.000
_cell.length_c   1.000
_cell.angle_alpha   90.00
_cell.angle_beta   90.00
_cell.angle_gamma   90.00
#
_symmetry.space_group_name_H-M   'P 1'
#
loop_
_entity.id
_entity.type
_entity.pdbx_description
1 polymer ?
#
loop_
_entity_poly.entity_id
_entity_poly.type
_entity_poly.pdbx_seq_one_letter_code
_entity_poly.pdbx_strand_id
1 'polypeptide(L)'
;MDEILTPVVLPMLLSHPGAIYQQDNAQPHTARLTQQCLQGYDVLPWPARSSDLSPIEHVWDVLGRQLWPSWNTGELTAQLQRLWHDLPQVIGELIDSMPRCVSACIAARGGFTTY
;
A
#
# COMPACT_ATOMS: atom_id res chain seq x y z
N MET A 1 -6.44 5.11 15.16
CA MET A 1 -7.81 4.97 14.63
C MET A 1 -8.31 6.33 14.18
N ASP A 2 -8.26 7.33 15.07
CA ASP A 2 -8.86 8.66 14.88
C ASP A 2 -8.16 9.56 13.85
N GLU A 3 -6.95 9.23 13.40
CA GLU A 3 -6.19 10.10 12.48
C GLU A 3 -6.24 9.66 11.01
N ILE A 4 -6.40 8.36 10.71
CA ILE A 4 -6.29 7.84 9.34
C ILE A 4 -7.44 6.90 8.98
N LEU A 5 -7.66 5.84 9.77
CA LEU A 5 -8.72 4.86 9.46
C LEU A 5 -10.09 5.52 9.39
N THR A 6 -10.50 6.20 10.46
CA THR A 6 -11.82 6.85 10.53
C THR A 6 -11.96 8.04 9.57
N PRO A 7 -11.04 9.02 9.52
CA PRO A 7 -11.25 10.22 8.71
C PRO A 7 -10.88 10.07 7.21
N VAL A 8 -10.09 9.06 6.83
CA VAL A 8 -9.60 8.92 5.44
C VAL A 8 -10.05 7.61 4.82
N VAL A 9 -9.72 6.48 5.45
CA VAL A 9 -9.95 5.16 4.84
C VAL A 9 -11.43 4.82 4.76
N LEU A 10 -12.19 4.98 5.86
CA LEU A 10 -13.61 4.64 5.85
C LEU A 10 -14.42 5.48 4.84
N PRO A 11 -14.26 6.82 4.75
CA PRO A 11 -14.92 7.62 3.72
C PRO A 11 -14.56 7.19 2.29
N MET A 12 -13.30 6.81 2.03
CA MET A 12 -12.91 6.27 0.73
C MET A 12 -13.64 4.97 0.41
N LEU A 13 -13.69 4.02 1.34
CA LEU A 13 -14.39 2.74 1.12
C LEU A 13 -15.89 2.93 0.91
N LEU A 14 -16.52 3.84 1.66
CA LEU A 14 -17.93 4.18 1.49
C LEU A 14 -18.22 4.83 0.12
N SER A 15 -17.27 5.60 -0.40
CA SER A 15 -17.40 6.25 -1.72
C SER A 15 -17.13 5.30 -2.89
N HIS A 16 -16.62 4.08 -2.63
CA HIS A 16 -16.29 3.09 -3.65
C HIS A 16 -16.93 1.73 -3.31
N PRO A 17 -18.26 1.57 -3.52
CA PRO A 17 -18.95 0.32 -3.25
C PRO A 17 -18.31 -0.87 -4.00
N GLY A 18 -18.03 -1.95 -3.28
CA GLY A 18 -17.38 -3.15 -3.82
C GLY A 18 -15.85 -3.10 -3.87
N ALA A 19 -15.23 -2.03 -3.38
CA ALA A 19 -13.78 -1.98 -3.21
C ALA A 19 -13.32 -2.95 -2.12
N ILE A 20 -12.18 -3.62 -2.37
CA ILE A 20 -11.52 -4.48 -1.39
C ILE A 20 -10.33 -3.70 -0.82
N TYR A 21 -10.31 -3.50 0.50
CA TYR A 21 -9.24 -2.84 1.20
C TYR A 21 -8.04 -3.79 1.38
N GLN A 22 -6.85 -3.35 0.98
CA GLN A 22 -5.62 -4.10 1.20
C GLN A 22 -4.76 -3.37 2.24
N GLN A 23 -4.20 -4.14 3.17
CA GLN A 23 -3.18 -3.69 4.12
C GLN A 23 -2.24 -4.87 4.43
N ASP A 24 -1.03 -4.58 4.88
CA ASP A 24 -0.11 -5.61 5.34
C ASP A 24 -0.50 -6.13 6.75
N ASN A 25 0.24 -7.14 7.21
CA ASN A 25 0.04 -7.73 8.54
C ASN A 25 0.94 -7.10 9.63
N ALA A 26 1.32 -5.83 9.51
CA ALA A 26 2.05 -5.15 10.58
C ALA A 26 1.24 -5.15 11.89
N GLN A 27 1.94 -5.15 13.04
CA GLN A 27 1.29 -5.23 14.35
C GLN A 27 0.13 -4.22 14.55
N PRO A 28 0.25 -2.94 14.16
CA PRO A 28 -0.85 -1.98 14.27
C PRO A 28 -2.08 -2.34 13.42
N HIS A 29 -1.90 -3.00 12.28
CA HIS A 29 -2.97 -3.40 11.36
C HIS A 29 -3.70 -4.66 11.85
N THR A 30 -2.98 -5.55 12.55
CA THR A 30 -3.56 -6.74 13.18
C THR A 30 -4.14 -6.48 14.58
N ALA A 31 -3.98 -5.27 15.11
CA ALA A 31 -4.50 -4.92 16.42
C ALA A 31 -6.04 -5.04 16.45
N ARG A 32 -6.59 -5.50 17.58
CA ARG A 32 -8.03 -5.71 17.76
C ARG A 32 -8.87 -4.50 17.34
N LEU A 33 -8.42 -3.30 17.70
CA LEU A 33 -9.13 -2.06 17.38
C LEU A 33 -9.19 -1.80 15.86
N THR A 34 -8.10 -2.07 15.13
CA THR A 34 -8.05 -1.92 13.68
C THR A 34 -8.95 -2.94 13.00
N GLN A 35 -8.93 -4.20 13.46
CA GLN A 35 -9.81 -5.25 12.95
C GLN A 35 -11.29 -4.95 13.21
N GLN A 36 -11.63 -4.44 14.39
CA GLN A 36 -13.00 -4.02 14.72
C GLN A 36 -13.47 -2.84 13.86
N CYS A 37 -12.60 -1.88 13.56
CA CYS A 37 -12.92 -0.76 12.69
C CYS A 37 -13.27 -1.21 11.27
N LEU A 38 -12.60 -2.24 10.77
CA LEU A 38 -12.80 -2.80 9.43
C LEU A 38 -13.83 -3.95 9.41
N GLN A 39 -14.45 -4.28 10.54
CA GLN A 39 -15.44 -5.36 10.69
C GLN A 39 -16.76 -4.99 9.98
N GLY A 40 -16.78 -5.16 8.66
CA GLY A 40 -17.89 -4.75 7.79
C GLY A 40 -17.45 -4.33 6.39
N TYR A 41 -16.15 -4.23 6.15
CA TYR A 41 -15.56 -3.96 4.84
C TYR A 41 -14.85 -5.21 4.34
N ASP A 42 -14.79 -5.37 3.01
CA ASP A 42 -14.00 -6.43 2.40
C ASP A 42 -12.52 -6.08 2.55
N VAL A 43 -11.79 -6.90 3.32
CA VAL A 43 -10.35 -6.77 3.51
C VAL A 43 -9.65 -7.94 2.83
N LEU A 44 -8.69 -7.65 1.95
CA LEU A 44 -7.92 -8.68 1.26
C LEU A 44 -7.05 -9.45 2.26
N PRO A 45 -7.18 -10.79 2.37
CA PRO A 45 -6.28 -11.59 3.18
C PRO A 45 -4.86 -11.46 2.64
N TRP A 46 -3.94 -11.02 3.48
CA TRP A 46 -2.53 -10.85 3.11
C TRP A 46 -1.66 -11.95 3.70
N PRO A 47 -0.70 -12.54 2.96
CA PRO A 47 0.25 -13.49 3.53
C PRO A 47 1.25 -12.82 4.48
N ALA A 48 1.72 -13.55 5.50
CA ALA A 48 2.73 -13.04 6.42
C ALA A 48 4.09 -12.92 5.72
N ARG A 49 4.83 -11.84 6.00
CA ARG A 49 6.17 -11.57 5.45
C ARG A 49 6.22 -11.43 3.91
N SER A 50 5.11 -11.02 3.30
CA SER A 50 5.02 -10.75 1.86
C SER A 50 4.91 -9.26 1.57
N SER A 51 5.85 -8.46 2.10
CA SER A 51 5.94 -7.03 1.78
C SER A 51 6.27 -6.83 0.31
N ASP A 52 7.03 -7.76 -0.29
CA ASP A 52 7.38 -7.80 -1.71
C ASP A 52 6.14 -7.82 -2.64
N LEU A 53 5.02 -8.33 -2.16
CA LEU A 53 3.78 -8.36 -2.93
C LEU A 53 2.96 -7.07 -2.83
N SER A 54 3.29 -6.15 -1.92
CA SER A 54 2.40 -5.01 -1.64
C SER A 54 2.60 -3.93 -2.70
N PRO A 55 1.54 -3.51 -3.45
CA PRO A 55 1.67 -2.45 -4.44
C PRO A 55 2.24 -1.14 -3.87
N ILE A 56 1.95 -0.85 -2.59
CA ILE A 56 2.41 0.37 -1.94
C ILE A 56 3.94 0.39 -1.74
N GLU A 57 4.58 -0.77 -1.55
CA GLU A 57 6.05 -0.87 -1.44
C GLU A 57 6.71 -0.49 -2.75
N HIS A 58 6.12 -0.88 -3.89
CA HIS A 58 6.59 -0.46 -5.20
C HIS A 58 6.40 1.05 -5.42
N VAL A 59 5.27 1.61 -4.96
CA VAL A 59 5.06 3.07 -4.98
C VAL A 59 6.15 3.78 -4.17
N TRP A 60 6.49 3.27 -2.98
CA TRP A 60 7.57 3.82 -2.17
C TRP A 60 8.94 3.71 -2.84
N ASP A 61 9.26 2.60 -3.50
CA ASP A 61 10.50 2.45 -4.27
C ASP A 61 10.57 3.46 -5.43
N VAL A 62 9.50 3.62 -6.20
CA VAL A 62 9.42 4.60 -7.30
C VAL A 62 9.63 6.02 -6.79
N LEU A 63 9.00 6.39 -5.67
CA LEU A 63 9.19 7.69 -5.03
C LEU A 63 10.64 7.84 -4.54
N GLY A 64 11.16 6.83 -3.83
CA GLY A 64 12.52 6.83 -3.27
C GLY A 64 13.61 7.03 -4.32
N ARG A 65 13.45 6.43 -5.51
CA ARG A 65 14.39 6.60 -6.64
C ARG A 65 14.36 8.01 -7.25
N GLN A 66 13.25 8.73 -7.10
CA GLN A 66 13.09 10.10 -7.63
C GLN A 66 13.41 11.19 -6.60
N LEU A 67 13.48 10.84 -5.32
CA LEU A 67 13.93 11.73 -4.27
C LEU A 67 15.41 12.08 -4.45
N TRP A 68 15.72 13.35 -4.19
CA TRP A 68 17.10 13.84 -4.12
C TRP A 68 17.42 14.32 -2.69
N PRO A 69 18.71 14.39 -2.32
CA PRO A 69 19.12 14.76 -0.98
C PRO A 69 18.45 16.05 -0.50
N SER A 70 17.75 15.95 0.63
CA SER A 70 17.06 17.07 1.27
C SER A 70 17.79 17.50 2.53
N TRP A 71 17.85 18.79 2.80
CA TRP A 71 18.53 19.33 3.98
C TRP A 71 17.64 19.38 5.22
N ASN A 72 16.32 19.33 5.03
CA ASN A 72 15.34 19.36 6.10
C ASN A 72 14.05 18.62 5.71
N THR A 73 13.20 18.37 6.72
CA THR A 73 11.93 17.66 6.56
C THR A 73 10.92 18.44 5.72
N GLY A 74 10.97 19.77 5.71
CA GLY A 74 10.08 20.61 4.89
C GLY A 74 10.35 20.45 3.40
N GLU A 75 11.62 20.45 3.00
CA GLU A 75 12.05 20.21 1.63
C GLU A 75 11.70 18.79 1.18
N LEU A 76 11.96 17.79 2.02
CA LEU A 76 11.59 16.40 1.75
C LEU A 76 10.07 16.24 1.56
N THR A 77 9.28 16.88 2.42
CA THR A 77 7.80 16.85 2.34
C THR A 77 7.32 17.48 1.03
N ALA A 78 7.86 18.63 0.64
CA ALA A 78 7.49 19.30 -0.60
C ALA A 78 7.90 18.51 -1.86
N GLN A 79 9.01 17.76 -1.81
CA GLN A 79 9.37 16.82 -2.86
C GLN A 79 8.38 15.66 -2.95
N LEU A 80 8.11 15.00 -1.82
CA LEU A 80 7.17 13.87 -1.76
C LEU A 80 5.78 14.26 -2.26
N GLN A 81 5.25 15.42 -1.86
CA GLN A 81 3.95 15.90 -2.31
C GLN A 81 3.88 16.12 -3.83
N ARG A 82 4.94 16.66 -4.42
CA ARG A 82 5.02 16.85 -5.89
C ARG A 82 5.06 15.52 -6.61
N LEU A 83 5.98 14.64 -6.21
CA LEU A 83 6.12 13.32 -6.81
C LEU A 83 4.83 12.51 -6.67
N TRP A 84 4.18 12.57 -5.51
CA TRP A 84 2.91 11.88 -5.26
C TRP A 84 1.78 12.35 -6.18
N HIS A 85 1.73 13.64 -6.52
CA HIS A 85 0.73 14.17 -7.44
C HIS A 85 0.89 13.65 -8.87
N ASP A 86 2.12 13.35 -9.28
CA ASP A 86 2.47 12.92 -10.64
C ASP A 86 2.46 11.39 -10.83
N LEU A 87 2.16 10.62 -9.78
CA LEU A 87 2.11 9.15 -9.79
C LEU A 87 0.96 8.43 -10.54
N PRO A 88 -0.15 9.02 -11.02
CA PRO A 88 -1.33 8.26 -11.45
C PRO A 88 -1.07 7.15 -12.48
N GLN A 89 -0.14 7.34 -13.42
CA GLN A 89 0.17 6.31 -14.42
C GLN A 89 0.87 5.08 -13.81
N VAL A 90 1.84 5.31 -12.92
CA VAL A 90 2.62 4.23 -12.30
C VAL A 90 1.72 3.33 -11.45
N ILE A 91 0.73 3.91 -10.77
CA ILE A 91 -0.20 3.14 -9.93
C ILE A 91 -0.99 2.13 -10.77
N GLY A 92 -1.46 2.52 -11.96
CA GLY A 92 -2.17 1.62 -12.87
C GLY A 92 -1.29 0.45 -13.33
N GLU A 93 -0.07 0.75 -13.79
CA GLU A 93 0.89 -0.25 -14.25
C GLU A 93 1.27 -1.25 -13.12
N LEU A 94 1.39 -0.77 -11.88
CA LEU A 94 1.64 -1.60 -10.71
C LEU A 94 0.47 -2.54 -10.41
N ILE A 95 -0.76 -2.02 -10.43
CA ILE A 95 -1.97 -2.84 -10.23
C ILE A 95 -2.07 -3.93 -11.30
N ASP A 96 -1.83 -3.57 -12.56
CA ASP A 96 -1.84 -4.52 -13.69
C ASP A 96 -0.73 -5.59 -13.59
N SER A 97 0.36 -5.28 -12.89
CA SER A 97 1.46 -6.23 -12.65
C SER A 97 1.15 -7.28 -11.58
N MET A 98 0.20 -7.02 -10.68
CA MET A 98 -0.08 -7.84 -9.49
C MET A 98 -0.36 -9.32 -9.79
N PRO A 99 -1.18 -9.70 -10.80
CA PRO A 99 -1.39 -11.12 -11.12
C PRO A 99 -0.08 -11.85 -11.44
N ARG A 100 0.88 -11.16 -12.05
CA ARG A 100 2.20 -11.68 -12.38
C ARG A 100 3.04 -11.86 -11.11
N CYS A 101 3.07 -10.85 -10.24
CA CYS A 101 3.79 -10.89 -8.95
C CYS A 101 3.30 -12.06 -8.08
N VAL A 102 1.98 -12.21 -7.96
CA VAL A 102 1.36 -13.32 -7.21
C VAL A 102 1.72 -14.67 -7.82
N SER A 103 1.65 -14.81 -9.15
CA SER A 103 2.04 -16.05 -9.83
C SER A 103 3.50 -16.43 -9.58
N ALA A 104 4.40 -15.45 -9.58
CA ALA A 104 5.81 -15.66 -9.28
C ALA A 104 6.05 -16.07 -7.82
N CYS A 105 5.36 -15.44 -6.87
CA CYS A 105 5.42 -15.82 -5.46
C CYS A 105 4.91 -17.26 -5.23
N ILE A 106 3.83 -17.65 -5.90
CA ILE A 106 3.32 -19.03 -5.87
C ILE A 106 4.36 -20.00 -6.44
N ALA A 107 4.97 -19.68 -7.58
CA ALA A 107 6.02 -20.49 -8.19
C ALA A 107 7.26 -20.63 -7.28
N ALA A 108 7.61 -19.56 -6.57
CA ALA A 108 8.68 -19.53 -5.57
C ALA A 108 8.28 -20.19 -4.23
N ARG A 109 7.05 -20.70 -4.09
CA ARG A 109 6.49 -21.27 -2.85
C ARG A 109 6.57 -20.32 -1.66
N GLY A 110 6.36 -19.02 -1.90
CA GLY A 110 6.49 -17.97 -0.89
C GLY A 110 7.93 -17.59 -0.55
N GLY A 111 8.92 -18.07 -1.32
CA GLY A 111 10.31 -17.59 -1.26
C GLY A 111 10.49 -16.23 -1.94
N PHE A 112 11.69 -15.68 -1.83
CA PHE A 112 12.04 -14.40 -2.44
C PHE A 112 11.77 -14.40 -3.95
N THR A 113 11.04 -13.38 -4.40
CA THR A 113 10.83 -13.11 -5.82
C THR A 113 11.82 -12.03 -6.29
N THR A 114 12.25 -12.08 -7.55
CA THR A 114 13.11 -11.05 -8.16
C THR A 114 12.30 -9.99 -8.90
N TYR A 115 11.07 -9.74 -8.44
CA TYR A 115 10.20 -8.73 -9.03
C TYR A 115 10.69 -7.33 -8.75
#